data_AF-M5CB12-F1
#
_entry.id   AF-M5CB12-F1
#
_cell.length_a   1.000
_cell.length_b   1.000
_cell.length_c   1.000
_cell.angle_alpha   90.00
_cell.angle_beta   90.00
_cell.angle_gamma   90.00
#
_symmetry.space_group_name_H-M   'P 1'
#
loop_
_entity.id
_entity.type
_entity.pdbx_description
1 polymer ?
#
loop_
_entity_poly.entity_id
_entity_poly.type
_entity_poly.pdbx_seq_one_letter_code
_entity_poly.pdbx_strand_id
1 'polypeptide(L)'
;MYNLTYIQSDIDAEAKRVAKKQARTTSERLKDALLESDEILECYRRIAEHLQRLTFNVSLSTLGAVNEQAMDSRLNNISPAKSAFYNSQDVKRGACAPGTREAQINLLIEWARTPTAGRTCWMNGMAGTGKTTIAYTVCDRLGNQLGASFFCSRTIPQCRQVKHIIPTLAYRLARFSSPFRYALDAVLEADPDAPGGKLKQHRCPPT
;
A
#
# COMPACT_ATOMS: atom_id res chain seq x y z
N MET A 1 -14.11 -9.46 -9.36
CA MET A 1 -13.97 -8.07 -9.83
C MET A 1 -14.81 -7.96 -11.09
N TYR A 2 -16.09 -7.57 -10.97
CA TYR A 2 -16.99 -7.46 -12.12
C TYR A 2 -16.63 -6.18 -12.89
N ASN A 3 -16.13 -6.38 -14.11
CA ASN A 3 -15.44 -5.39 -14.92
C ASN A 3 -16.40 -4.33 -15.45
N LEU A 4 -16.07 -3.05 -15.28
CA LEU A 4 -16.83 -1.88 -15.74
C LEU A 4 -17.20 -1.95 -17.23
N THR A 5 -16.38 -2.66 -18.01
CA THR A 5 -16.59 -2.92 -19.44
C THR A 5 -17.83 -3.77 -19.74
N TYR A 6 -18.23 -4.66 -18.83
CA TYR A 6 -19.41 -5.50 -18.99
C TYR A 6 -20.71 -4.70 -18.78
N ILE A 7 -20.69 -3.79 -17.81
CA ILE A 7 -21.82 -2.88 -17.56
C ILE A 7 -21.98 -1.92 -18.74
N GLN A 8 -20.88 -1.42 -19.28
CA GLN A 8 -20.91 -0.55 -20.46
C GLN A 8 -21.42 -1.27 -21.72
N SER A 9 -21.05 -2.54 -21.92
CA SER A 9 -21.58 -3.33 -23.06
C SER A 9 -23.07 -3.63 -22.95
N ASP A 10 -23.57 -3.89 -21.74
CA ASP A 10 -24.99 -4.18 -21.51
C ASP A 10 -25.84 -2.92 -21.72
N ILE A 11 -25.37 -1.76 -21.26
CA ILE A 11 -26.05 -0.47 -21.49
C ILE A 11 -26.10 -0.14 -22.99
N ASP A 12 -25.00 -0.34 -23.72
CA ASP A 12 -24.96 -0.11 -25.17
C ASP A 12 -25.86 -1.09 -25.95
N ALA A 13 -25.97 -2.33 -25.49
CA ALA A 13 -26.85 -3.33 -26.09
C ALA A 13 -28.34 -2.98 -25.90
N GLU A 14 -28.72 -2.51 -24.72
CA GLU A 14 -30.08 -2.07 -24.44
C GLU A 14 -30.43 -0.75 -25.15
N ALA A 15 -29.50 0.21 -25.23
CA ALA A 15 -29.68 1.44 -26.00
C ALA A 15 -29.93 1.15 -27.50
N LYS A 16 -29.19 0.20 -28.09
CA LYS A 16 -29.40 -0.25 -29.48
C LYS A 16 -30.74 -0.95 -29.68
N ARG A 17 -31.22 -1.70 -28.68
CA ARG A 17 -32.55 -2.35 -28.73
C ARG A 17 -33.68 -1.32 -28.76
N VAL A 18 -33.60 -0.28 -27.93
CA VAL A 18 -34.59 0.81 -27.88
C VAL A 18 -34.62 1.58 -29.19
N ALA A 19 -33.45 1.91 -29.75
CA ALA A 19 -33.35 2.60 -31.04
C ALA A 19 -33.97 1.77 -32.19
N LYS A 20 -33.82 0.44 -32.17
CA LYS A 20 -34.38 -0.45 -33.19
C LYS A 20 -35.90 -0.59 -33.09
N LYS A 21 -36.48 -0.54 -31.89
CA LYS A 21 -37.95 -0.59 -31.69
C LYS A 21 -38.65 0.68 -32.20
N GLN A 22 -37.99 1.84 -32.15
CA GLN A 22 -38.56 3.11 -32.64
C GLN A 22 -38.70 3.20 -34.17
N ALA A 23 -38.07 2.29 -34.94
CA ALA A 23 -38.02 2.33 -36.41
C ALA A 23 -39.16 1.57 -37.14
N ARG A 24 -40.18 1.03 -36.45
CA ARG A 24 -41.28 0.23 -37.05
C ARG A 24 -42.53 1.06 -37.45
N THR A 25 -43.28 0.55 -38.43
CA THR A 25 -44.40 1.22 -39.15
C THR A 25 -45.74 1.25 -38.38
N THR A 26 -46.59 2.23 -38.72
CA THR A 26 -47.85 2.64 -38.05
C THR A 26 -48.93 1.57 -37.88
N SER A 27 -48.92 0.50 -38.69
CA SER A 27 -49.91 -0.59 -38.58
C SER A 27 -49.51 -1.64 -37.51
N GLU A 28 -48.22 -1.80 -37.23
CA GLU A 28 -47.72 -2.67 -36.14
C GLU A 28 -47.92 -1.99 -34.76
N ARG A 29 -47.79 -0.66 -34.72
CA ARG A 29 -47.99 0.20 -33.53
C ARG A 29 -49.36 0.07 -32.84
N LEU A 30 -50.42 -0.34 -33.55
CA LEU A 30 -51.78 -0.39 -32.99
C LEU A 30 -52.09 -1.70 -32.22
N LYS A 31 -51.41 -2.81 -32.54
CA LYS A 31 -51.44 -4.05 -31.73
C LYS A 31 -50.40 -4.02 -30.61
N ASP A 32 -49.31 -3.27 -30.81
CA ASP A 32 -48.19 -3.18 -29.86
C ASP A 32 -48.44 -2.22 -28.69
N ALA A 33 -49.34 -1.23 -28.77
CA ALA A 33 -49.51 -0.19 -27.73
C ALA A 33 -49.84 -0.69 -26.30
N LEU A 34 -50.44 -1.88 -26.14
CA LEU A 34 -50.68 -2.50 -24.82
C LEU A 34 -49.49 -3.34 -24.34
N LEU A 35 -48.71 -3.94 -25.26
CA LEU A 35 -47.50 -4.72 -24.96
C LEU A 35 -46.28 -3.80 -24.76
N GLU A 36 -46.25 -2.65 -25.43
CA GLU A 36 -45.23 -1.60 -25.31
C GLU A 36 -45.20 -0.99 -23.89
N SER A 37 -46.34 -0.87 -23.22
CA SER A 37 -46.39 -0.35 -21.85
C SER A 37 -45.67 -1.27 -20.86
N ASP A 38 -45.94 -2.59 -20.89
CA ASP A 38 -45.31 -3.56 -19.99
C ASP A 38 -43.81 -3.74 -20.27
N GLU A 39 -43.41 -3.74 -21.54
CA GLU A 39 -41.99 -3.79 -21.90
C GLU A 39 -41.23 -2.52 -21.48
N ILE A 40 -41.86 -1.34 -21.59
CA ILE A 40 -41.30 -0.08 -21.11
C ILE A 40 -41.20 -0.08 -19.58
N LEU A 41 -42.22 -0.57 -18.87
CA LEU A 41 -42.22 -0.68 -17.41
C LEU A 41 -41.11 -1.63 -16.92
N GLU A 42 -40.93 -2.76 -17.60
CA GLU A 42 -39.85 -3.70 -17.31
C GLU A 42 -38.47 -3.10 -17.64
N CYS A 43 -38.36 -2.29 -18.70
CA CYS A 43 -37.15 -1.52 -19.00
C CYS A 43 -36.82 -0.54 -17.87
N TYR A 44 -37.79 0.24 -17.39
CA TYR A 44 -37.59 1.14 -16.24
C TYR A 44 -37.20 0.38 -14.98
N ARG A 45 -37.81 -0.79 -14.73
CA ARG A 45 -37.46 -1.63 -13.58
C ARG A 45 -36.01 -2.11 -13.64
N ARG A 46 -35.54 -2.52 -14.83
CA ARG A 46 -34.14 -2.92 -15.06
C ARG A 46 -33.18 -1.74 -14.90
N ILE A 47 -33.50 -0.57 -15.46
CA ILE A 47 -32.71 0.65 -15.28
C ILE A 47 -32.59 1.00 -13.80
N ALA A 48 -33.70 0.98 -13.06
CA ALA A 48 -33.69 1.25 -11.62
C ALA A 48 -32.81 0.26 -10.84
N GLU A 49 -32.88 -1.04 -11.17
CA GLU A 49 -32.00 -2.07 -10.59
C GLU A 49 -30.52 -1.78 -10.89
N HIS A 50 -30.18 -1.44 -12.13
CA HIS A 50 -28.80 -1.06 -12.49
C HIS A 50 -28.31 0.17 -11.74
N LEU A 51 -29.15 1.20 -11.59
CA LEU A 51 -28.82 2.41 -10.84
C LEU A 51 -28.61 2.11 -9.35
N GLN A 52 -29.42 1.23 -8.75
CA GLN A 52 -29.23 0.79 -7.37
C GLN A 52 -27.91 0.05 -7.20
N ARG A 53 -27.59 -0.89 -8.09
CA ARG A 53 -26.31 -1.63 -8.08
C ARG A 53 -25.12 -0.70 -8.27
N LEU A 54 -25.22 0.26 -9.19
CA LEU A 54 -24.19 1.26 -9.41
C LEU A 54 -23.98 2.11 -8.16
N THR A 55 -25.06 2.61 -7.56
CA THR A 55 -25.01 3.42 -6.33
C THR A 55 -24.32 2.64 -5.21
N PHE A 56 -24.70 1.39 -4.99
CA PHE A 56 -24.08 0.54 -3.98
C PHE A 56 -22.58 0.32 -4.23
N ASN A 57 -22.19 0.01 -5.46
CA ASN A 57 -20.79 -0.19 -5.84
C ASN A 57 -19.96 1.09 -5.66
N VAL A 58 -20.50 2.25 -6.03
CA VAL A 58 -19.85 3.55 -5.83
C VAL A 58 -19.71 3.84 -4.35
N SER A 59 -20.77 3.66 -3.55
CA SER A 59 -20.73 3.87 -2.10
C SER A 59 -19.67 2.99 -1.43
N LEU A 60 -19.61 1.70 -1.79
CA LEU A 60 -18.62 0.77 -1.23
C LEU A 60 -17.19 1.15 -1.63
N SER A 61 -16.98 1.55 -2.88
CA SER A 61 -15.65 1.98 -3.37
C SER A 61 -15.19 3.27 -2.68
N THR A 62 -16.10 4.23 -2.52
CA THR A 62 -15.85 5.47 -1.78
C THR A 62 -15.52 5.19 -0.33
N LEU A 63 -16.26 4.30 0.34
CA LEU A 63 -15.99 3.92 1.72
C LEU A 63 -14.60 3.26 1.86
N GLY A 64 -14.24 2.38 0.93
CA GLY A 64 -12.90 1.77 0.88
C GLY A 64 -11.79 2.81 0.73
N ALA A 65 -11.96 3.77 -0.18
CA ALA A 65 -10.99 4.85 -0.39
C ALA A 65 -10.86 5.78 0.84
N VAL A 66 -11.97 6.15 1.47
CA VAL A 66 -11.97 6.97 2.69
C VAL A 66 -11.26 6.24 3.83
N ASN A 67 -11.54 4.93 3.99
CA ASN A 67 -10.87 4.14 5.01
C ASN A 67 -9.36 4.07 4.75
N GLU A 68 -8.93 3.76 3.53
CA GLU A 68 -7.51 3.73 3.18
C GLU A 68 -6.82 5.09 3.42
N GLN A 69 -7.47 6.20 3.08
CA GLN A 69 -6.96 7.54 3.34
C GLN A 69 -6.84 7.84 4.84
N ALA A 70 -7.80 7.40 5.65
CA ALA A 70 -7.75 7.55 7.10
C ALA A 70 -6.58 6.75 7.70
N MET A 71 -6.38 5.51 7.25
CA MET A 71 -5.24 4.68 7.64
C MET A 71 -3.91 5.33 7.27
N ASP A 72 -3.79 5.81 6.03
CA ASP A 72 -2.57 6.47 5.55
C ASP A 72 -2.28 7.75 6.32
N SER A 73 -3.30 8.50 6.70
CA SER A 73 -3.16 9.70 7.53
C SER A 73 -2.60 9.35 8.92
N ARG A 74 -3.16 8.34 9.58
CA ARG A 74 -2.66 7.84 10.89
C ARG A 74 -1.22 7.34 10.80
N LEU A 75 -0.89 6.57 9.77
CA LEU A 75 0.48 6.09 9.55
C LEU A 75 1.46 7.23 9.30
N ASN A 76 1.07 8.32 8.63
CA ASN A 76 1.95 9.48 8.47
C ASN A 76 2.12 10.26 9.78
N ASN A 77 1.12 10.26 10.67
CA ASN A 77 1.17 10.97 11.95
C ASN A 77 2.18 10.38 12.94
N ILE A 78 2.60 9.12 12.77
CA ILE A 78 3.68 8.54 13.60
C ILE A 78 5.06 9.17 13.31
N SER A 79 5.14 10.15 12.41
CA SER A 79 6.33 10.95 12.14
C SER A 79 7.57 10.13 11.74
N PRO A 80 7.47 9.28 10.70
CA PRO A 80 8.60 8.48 10.22
C PRO A 80 9.69 9.37 9.61
N ALA A 81 10.95 9.05 9.88
CA ALA A 81 12.09 9.66 9.22
C ALA A 81 12.27 9.05 7.83
N LYS A 82 11.57 9.60 6.82
CA LYS A 82 11.64 9.10 5.42
C LYS A 82 13.06 9.20 4.85
N SER A 83 13.87 10.13 5.34
CA SER A 83 15.31 10.27 5.03
C SER A 83 16.19 9.10 5.53
N ALA A 84 15.68 8.29 6.47
CA ALA A 84 16.38 7.14 7.01
C ALA A 84 16.16 5.85 6.19
N PHE A 85 15.24 5.85 5.21
CA PHE A 85 15.08 4.72 4.31
C PHE A 85 16.38 4.43 3.55
N TYR A 86 16.66 3.15 3.25
CA TYR A 86 17.87 2.80 2.52
C TYR A 86 17.92 3.53 1.16
N ASN A 87 16.78 3.60 0.47
CA ASN A 87 16.57 4.20 -0.85
C ASN A 87 16.02 5.65 -0.81
N SER A 88 16.25 6.39 0.28
CA SER A 88 15.86 7.80 0.33
C SER A 88 16.64 8.65 -0.69
N GLN A 89 15.94 9.54 -1.39
CA GLN A 89 16.55 10.51 -2.30
C GLN A 89 17.25 11.67 -1.56
N ASP A 90 16.90 11.90 -0.29
CA ASP A 90 17.50 12.95 0.55
C ASP A 90 18.98 12.65 0.86
N VAL A 91 19.40 11.39 0.71
CA VAL A 91 20.76 10.93 0.99
C VAL A 91 21.29 10.21 -0.23
N LYS A 92 22.28 10.79 -0.89
CA LYS A 92 23.01 10.12 -1.97
C LYS A 92 23.79 8.93 -1.40
N ARG A 93 23.15 7.76 -1.36
CA ARG A 93 23.78 6.46 -1.10
C ARG A 93 23.83 5.69 -2.42
N GLY A 94 24.97 5.07 -2.68
CA GLY A 94 25.17 4.22 -3.84
C GLY A 94 25.31 2.76 -3.44
N ALA A 95 24.96 1.86 -4.36
CA ALA A 95 25.37 0.48 -4.29
C ALA A 95 26.90 0.36 -4.49
N CYS A 96 27.45 -0.78 -4.11
CA CYS A 96 28.81 -1.16 -4.48
C CYS A 96 28.92 -1.19 -6.01
N ALA A 97 30.12 -0.89 -6.52
CA ALA A 97 30.39 -1.04 -7.94
C ALA A 97 30.18 -2.51 -8.36
N PRO A 98 29.68 -2.78 -9.58
CA PRO A 98 29.41 -4.13 -10.04
C PRO A 98 30.62 -5.07 -9.87
N GLY A 99 30.41 -6.27 -9.32
CA GLY A 99 31.46 -7.26 -9.12
C GLY A 99 32.40 -6.98 -7.94
N THR A 100 32.20 -5.89 -7.19
CA THR A 100 33.00 -5.58 -6.00
C THR A 100 32.30 -6.05 -4.72
N ARG A 101 33.09 -6.50 -3.74
CA ARG A 101 32.59 -6.90 -2.41
C ARG A 101 31.51 -8.00 -2.41
N GLU A 102 31.41 -8.75 -3.50
CA GLU A 102 30.39 -9.79 -3.71
C GLU A 102 30.41 -10.86 -2.63
N ALA A 103 31.60 -11.32 -2.24
CA ALA A 103 31.74 -12.32 -1.18
C ALA A 103 31.11 -11.84 0.15
N GLN A 104 31.35 -10.59 0.54
CA GLN A 104 30.79 -10.01 1.76
C GLN A 104 29.28 -9.78 1.63
N ILE A 105 28.81 -9.28 0.49
CA ILE A 105 27.38 -9.05 0.23
C ILE A 105 26.62 -10.37 0.29
N ASN A 106 27.12 -11.42 -0.37
CA ASN A 106 26.47 -12.72 -0.41
C ASN A 106 26.41 -13.37 0.97
N LEU A 107 27.48 -13.27 1.76
CA LEU A 107 27.51 -13.75 3.14
C LEU A 107 26.43 -13.07 4.01
N LEU A 108 26.20 -11.77 3.83
CA LEU A 108 25.17 -11.04 4.57
C LEU A 108 23.75 -11.40 4.12
N ILE A 109 23.54 -11.63 2.83
CA ILE A 109 22.25 -12.07 2.29
C ILE A 109 21.93 -13.48 2.77
N GLU A 110 22.91 -14.38 2.74
CA GLU A 110 22.78 -15.74 3.27
C GLU A 110 22.46 -15.73 4.76
N TRP A 111 23.20 -14.94 5.54
CA TRP A 111 22.92 -14.72 6.95
C TRP A 111 21.48 -14.23 7.17
N ALA A 112 21.02 -13.23 6.41
CA ALA A 112 19.67 -12.66 6.53
C ALA A 112 18.56 -13.66 6.19
N ARG A 113 18.83 -14.62 5.30
CA ARG A 113 17.87 -15.66 4.88
C ARG A 113 17.89 -16.90 5.76
N THR A 114 18.92 -17.08 6.57
CA THR A 114 19.09 -18.28 7.40
C THR A 114 18.27 -18.14 8.70
N PRO A 115 17.19 -18.92 8.90
CA PRO A 115 16.31 -18.76 10.05
C PRO A 115 16.99 -19.03 11.41
N THR A 116 18.01 -19.88 11.40
CA THR A 116 18.81 -20.28 12.56
C THR A 116 19.99 -19.34 12.85
N ALA A 117 20.26 -18.38 11.96
CA ALA A 117 21.32 -17.40 12.18
C ALA A 117 20.93 -16.41 13.30
N GLY A 118 21.93 -15.80 13.93
CA GLY A 118 21.72 -14.79 14.96
C GLY A 118 20.92 -13.59 14.44
N ARG A 119 20.22 -12.88 15.33
CA ARG A 119 19.39 -11.70 14.98
C ARG A 119 20.18 -10.42 14.70
N THR A 120 21.49 -10.43 14.96
CA THR A 120 22.36 -9.26 14.79
C THR A 120 23.61 -9.67 14.03
N CYS A 121 23.91 -8.94 12.97
CA CYS A 121 25.17 -9.04 12.23
C CYS A 121 26.01 -7.80 12.49
N TRP A 122 27.31 -7.99 12.74
CA TRP A 122 28.24 -6.92 12.99
C TRP A 122 29.35 -6.88 11.93
N MET A 123 29.45 -5.75 11.22
CA MET A 123 30.47 -5.53 10.19
C MET A 123 31.53 -4.54 10.67
N ASN A 124 32.75 -5.04 10.88
CA ASN A 124 33.90 -4.24 11.23
C ASN A 124 34.73 -3.83 10.01
N GLY A 125 35.44 -2.71 10.13
CA GLY A 125 36.40 -2.26 9.13
C GLY A 125 36.83 -0.82 9.35
N MET A 126 37.95 -0.43 8.76
CA MET A 126 38.48 0.93 8.84
C MET A 126 37.45 1.98 8.37
N ALA A 127 37.54 3.20 8.90
CA ALA A 127 36.71 4.31 8.40
C ALA A 127 36.94 4.50 6.89
N GLY A 128 35.87 4.84 6.16
CA GLY A 128 35.96 5.07 4.71
C GLY A 128 35.97 3.81 3.82
N THR A 129 35.97 2.59 4.36
CA THR A 129 36.00 1.36 3.54
C THR A 129 34.67 0.95 2.90
N GLY A 130 33.66 1.82 2.92
CA GLY A 130 32.37 1.56 2.26
C GLY A 130 31.43 0.60 3.01
N LYS A 131 31.54 0.43 4.33
CA LYS A 131 30.62 -0.41 5.12
C LYS A 131 29.14 -0.07 4.89
N THR A 132 28.81 1.23 4.89
CA THR A 132 27.46 1.72 4.61
C THR A 132 27.02 1.40 3.18
N THR A 133 27.94 1.44 2.22
CA THR A 133 27.72 1.07 0.81
C THR A 133 27.40 -0.42 0.66
N ILE A 134 28.10 -1.29 1.40
CA ILE A 134 27.78 -2.72 1.44
C ILE A 134 26.39 -2.94 2.04
N ALA A 135 26.08 -2.31 3.18
CA ALA A 135 24.75 -2.42 3.81
C ALA A 135 23.62 -1.92 2.89
N TYR A 136 23.84 -0.82 2.16
CA TYR A 136 22.91 -0.34 1.14
C TYR A 136 22.68 -1.40 0.06
N THR A 137 23.75 -1.98 -0.48
CA THR A 137 23.67 -3.00 -1.54
C THR A 137 22.94 -4.25 -1.08
N VAL A 138 23.15 -4.67 0.17
CA VAL A 138 22.40 -5.78 0.78
C VAL A 138 20.91 -5.44 0.88
N CYS A 139 20.56 -4.24 1.35
CA CYS A 139 19.15 -3.82 1.41
C CYS A 139 18.50 -3.80 0.02
N ASP A 140 19.23 -3.30 -0.98
CA ASP A 140 18.77 -3.22 -2.36
C ASP A 140 18.53 -4.62 -2.97
N ARG A 141 19.46 -5.56 -2.74
CA ARG A 141 19.32 -6.96 -3.18
C ARG A 141 18.24 -7.75 -2.45
N LEU A 142 18.01 -7.47 -1.17
CA LEU A 142 16.92 -8.10 -0.42
C LEU A 142 15.56 -7.57 -0.88
N GLY A 143 15.46 -6.29 -1.26
CA GLY A 143 14.23 -5.68 -1.77
C GLY A 143 13.04 -5.95 -0.85
N ASN A 144 12.04 -6.66 -1.38
CA ASN A 144 10.83 -7.02 -0.64
C ASN A 144 11.08 -8.04 0.51
N GLN A 145 12.24 -8.69 0.60
CA GLN A 145 12.53 -9.59 1.72
C GLN A 145 12.96 -8.84 3.00
N LEU A 146 13.33 -7.56 2.87
CA LEU A 146 13.85 -6.76 3.98
C LEU A 146 12.77 -6.33 4.98
N GLY A 147 11.55 -6.07 4.48
CA GLY A 147 10.44 -5.50 5.24
C GLY A 147 10.62 -4.02 5.60
N ALA A 148 11.68 -3.67 6.33
CA ALA A 148 11.97 -2.30 6.75
C ALA A 148 13.47 -2.05 6.98
N SER A 149 13.87 -0.78 6.89
CA SER A 149 15.26 -0.35 7.10
C SER A 149 15.33 1.00 7.79
N PHE A 150 16.36 1.22 8.59
CA PHE A 150 16.72 2.53 9.13
C PHE A 150 18.23 2.73 9.05
N PHE A 151 18.66 3.79 8.37
CA PHE A 151 20.06 4.17 8.28
C PHE A 151 20.32 5.42 9.12
N CYS A 152 21.15 5.24 10.14
CA CYS A 152 21.59 6.35 10.97
C CYS A 152 22.52 7.30 10.19
N SER A 153 22.34 8.60 10.37
CA SER A 153 23.25 9.61 9.80
C SER A 153 23.44 10.75 10.79
N ARG A 154 24.70 11.15 11.04
CA ARG A 154 25.03 12.26 11.93
C ARG A 154 24.62 13.62 11.36
N THR A 155 24.62 13.75 10.04
CA THR A 155 24.34 15.01 9.33
C THR A 155 22.85 15.28 9.17
N ILE A 156 21.99 14.26 9.33
CA ILE A 156 20.55 14.38 9.13
C ILE A 156 19.84 14.33 10.47
N PRO A 157 19.19 15.42 10.93
CA PRO A 157 18.59 15.48 12.26
C PRO A 157 17.60 14.36 12.58
N GLN A 158 16.82 13.93 11.59
CA GLN A 158 15.83 12.85 11.75
C GLN A 158 16.52 11.46 11.86
N CYS A 159 17.64 11.26 11.17
CA CYS A 159 18.36 9.97 11.14
C CYS A 159 19.33 9.79 12.31
N ARG A 160 19.55 10.79 13.17
CA ARG A 160 20.42 10.67 14.36
C ARG A 160 19.67 10.46 15.67
N GLN A 161 18.35 10.68 15.69
CA GLN A 161 17.56 10.59 16.93
C GLN A 161 16.88 9.23 17.05
N VAL A 162 17.16 8.54 18.15
CA VAL A 162 16.61 7.19 18.45
C VAL A 162 15.08 7.16 18.40
N LYS A 163 14.42 8.27 18.78
CA LYS A 163 12.95 8.39 18.78
C LYS A 163 12.31 8.14 17.40
N HIS A 164 13.06 8.29 16.30
CA HIS A 164 12.53 8.05 14.95
C HIS A 164 12.73 6.61 14.46
N ILE A 165 13.54 5.78 15.14
CA ILE A 165 13.83 4.42 14.65
C ILE A 165 12.55 3.59 14.59
N ILE A 166 11.87 3.42 15.73
CA ILE A 166 10.67 2.57 15.82
C ILE A 166 9.52 3.09 14.92
N PRO A 167 9.17 4.39 14.93
CA PRO A 167 8.09 4.87 14.05
C PRO A 167 8.42 4.70 12.56
N THR A 168 9.69 4.86 12.17
CA THR A 168 10.11 4.65 10.77
C THR A 168 10.02 3.19 10.36
N LEU A 169 10.44 2.27 11.23
CA LEU A 169 10.33 0.83 10.96
C LEU A 169 8.86 0.39 10.92
N ALA A 170 8.03 0.85 11.88
CA ALA A 170 6.60 0.57 11.91
C ALA A 170 5.90 1.07 10.63
N TYR A 171 6.20 2.30 10.19
CA TYR A 171 5.68 2.84 8.93
C TYR A 171 6.04 1.96 7.73
N ARG A 172 7.32 1.54 7.63
CA ARG A 172 7.79 0.70 6.51
C ARG A 172 7.17 -0.71 6.54
N LEU A 173 7.08 -1.32 7.73
CA LEU A 173 6.44 -2.62 7.90
C LEU A 173 4.95 -2.57 7.56
N ALA A 174 4.24 -1.49 7.91
CA ALA A 174 2.84 -1.30 7.56
C ALA A 174 2.63 -1.13 6.04
N ARG A 175 3.58 -0.52 5.33
CA ARG A 175 3.55 -0.46 3.86
C ARG A 175 3.93 -1.79 3.21
N PHE A 176 4.63 -2.66 3.92
CA PHE A 176 5.08 -3.95 3.43
C PHE A 176 4.07 -5.08 3.69
N SER A 177 3.40 -5.07 4.83
CA SER A 177 2.52 -6.15 5.30
C SER A 177 1.15 -5.62 5.66
N SER A 178 0.12 -5.98 4.88
CA SER A 178 -1.27 -5.59 5.15
C SER A 178 -1.76 -6.03 6.55
N PRO A 179 -1.51 -7.27 7.01
CA PRO A 179 -1.88 -7.65 8.38
C PRO A 179 -1.27 -6.75 9.45
N PHE A 180 0.01 -6.40 9.31
CA PHE A 180 0.67 -5.47 10.22
C PHE A 180 0.09 -4.05 10.11
N ARG A 181 -0.25 -3.61 8.88
CA ARG A 181 -0.92 -2.32 8.63
C ARG A 181 -2.22 -2.21 9.41
N TYR A 182 -3.09 -3.21 9.31
CA TYR A 182 -4.37 -3.22 10.03
C TYR A 182 -4.19 -3.28 11.54
N ALA A 183 -3.26 -4.09 12.04
CA ALA A 183 -2.99 -4.19 13.47
C ALA A 183 -2.44 -2.87 14.05
N LEU A 184 -1.49 -2.23 13.36
CA LEU A 184 -0.96 -0.94 13.76
C LEU A 184 -2.03 0.16 13.69
N ASP A 185 -2.84 0.15 12.63
CA ASP A 185 -3.90 1.12 12.45
C ASP A 185 -4.94 1.09 13.57
N ALA A 186 -5.37 -0.11 13.97
CA ALA A 186 -6.30 -0.28 15.10
C ALA A 186 -5.74 0.29 16.41
N VAL A 187 -4.42 0.16 16.63
CA VAL A 187 -3.76 0.76 17.80
C VAL A 187 -3.72 2.29 17.70
N LEU A 188 -3.41 2.83 16.52
CA LEU A 188 -3.36 4.29 16.29
C LEU A 188 -4.76 4.94 16.32
N GLU A 189 -5.81 4.19 15.98
CA GLU A 189 -7.19 4.63 16.13
C GLU A 189 -7.61 4.68 17.60
N ALA A 190 -7.20 3.69 18.41
CA ALA A 190 -7.49 3.65 19.84
C ALA A 190 -6.67 4.66 20.66
N ASP A 191 -5.41 4.90 20.27
CA ASP A 191 -4.49 5.84 20.93
C ASP A 191 -3.72 6.67 19.88
N PRO A 192 -4.26 7.84 19.49
CA PRO A 192 -3.61 8.75 18.54
C PRO A 192 -2.25 9.28 19.01
N ASP A 193 -1.99 9.30 20.32
CA ASP A 193 -0.77 9.84 20.93
C ASP A 193 0.31 8.77 21.18
N ALA A 194 0.01 7.50 20.87
CA ALA A 194 0.94 6.36 21.03
C ALA A 194 2.36 6.62 20.48
N PRO A 195 2.57 7.25 19.31
CA PRO A 195 3.92 7.51 18.78
C PRO A 195 4.75 8.49 19.63
N GLY A 196 4.09 9.36 20.39
CA GLY A 196 4.73 10.32 21.30
C GLY A 196 4.94 9.78 22.72
N GLY A 197 4.38 8.61 23.03
CA GLY A 197 4.51 7.95 24.31
C GLY A 197 5.98 7.66 24.66
N LYS A 198 6.39 8.03 25.88
CA LYS A 198 7.74 7.69 26.36
C LYS A 198 7.89 6.17 26.33
N LEU A 199 8.88 5.67 25.57
CA LEU A 199 9.32 4.28 25.69
C LEU A 199 9.62 4.01 27.16
N LYS A 200 8.87 3.10 27.79
CA LYS A 200 9.16 2.67 29.17
C LYS A 200 10.56 2.09 29.14
N GLN A 201 11.52 2.81 29.69
CA GLN A 201 12.90 2.35 29.80
C GLN A 201 12.92 1.17 30.77
N HIS A 202 12.84 -0.05 30.24
CA HIS A 202 13.30 -1.21 30.96
C HIS A 202 14.82 -1.09 31.04
N ARG A 203 15.30 -0.64 32.20
CA ARG A 203 16.72 -0.61 32.54
C ARG A 203 17.22 -2.05 32.46
N CYS A 204 18.21 -2.31 31.60
CA CYS A 204 18.90 -3.58 31.61
C CYS A 204 19.61 -3.71 32.97
N PRO A 205 19.47 -4.82 33.72
CA PRO A 205 20.23 -5.01 34.95
C PRO A 205 21.73 -5.02 34.61
N PRO A 206 22.58 -4.44 35.46
CA PRO A 206 24.03 -4.53 35.27
C PRO A 206 24.46 -6.00 35.30
N THR A 207 25.28 -6.37 34.33
CA THR A 207 25.99 -7.66 34.24
C THR A 207 26.95 -7.86 35.40
#